data_AF-B8GU73-F1
#
_entry.id   AF-B8GU73-F1
#
_cell.length_a   1.000
_cell.length_b   1.000
_cell.length_c   1.000
_cell.angle_alpha   90.00
_cell.angle_beta   90.00
_cell.angle_gamma   90.00
#
_symmetry.space_group_name_H-M   'P 1'
#
loop_
_entity.id
_entity.type
_entity.pdbx_description
1 polymer ?
#
loop_
_entity_poly.entity_id
_entity_poly.type
_entity_poly.pdbx_seq_one_letter_code
_entity_poly.pdbx_strand_id
1 'polypeptide(L)'
;MKRGTQKTDREFHRRILMLEVSGIPGYLLVGLGLFGYFDDNPGALHPLLGDANMVAVILAVGGALMLINLGLVTRLIIERGRRQRAGA
;
A
#
# COMPACT_ATOMS: atom_id res chain seq x y z
N MET A 1 -14.12 -27.64 -19.51
CA MET A 1 -13.44 -27.38 -18.21
C MET A 1 -12.93 -25.92 -18.07
N LYS A 2 -13.78 -24.88 -18.24
CA LYS A 2 -13.36 -23.44 -18.11
C LYS A 2 -13.88 -22.71 -16.86
N ARG A 3 -14.78 -23.33 -16.06
CA ARG A 3 -15.39 -22.68 -14.88
C ARG A 3 -14.46 -22.63 -13.64
N GLY A 4 -13.47 -23.52 -13.56
CA GLY A 4 -12.55 -23.60 -12.42
C GLY A 4 -11.55 -22.44 -12.37
N THR A 5 -10.89 -22.14 -13.49
CA THR A 5 -9.87 -21.08 -13.61
C THR A 5 -10.42 -19.68 -13.40
N GLN A 6 -11.65 -19.40 -13.88
CA GLN A 6 -12.26 -18.08 -13.78
C GLN A 6 -12.61 -17.67 -12.32
N LYS A 7 -12.95 -18.64 -11.46
CA LYS A 7 -13.22 -18.37 -10.04
C LYS A 7 -11.93 -17.99 -9.29
N THR A 8 -10.84 -18.70 -9.56
CA THR A 8 -9.53 -18.48 -8.94
C THR A 8 -8.96 -17.10 -9.29
N ASP A 9 -9.14 -16.66 -10.54
CA ASP A 9 -8.69 -15.34 -10.99
C ASP A 9 -9.49 -14.20 -10.33
N ARG A 10 -10.81 -14.36 -10.21
CA ARG A 10 -11.66 -13.36 -9.54
C ARG A 10 -11.34 -13.23 -8.05
N GLU A 11 -11.08 -14.35 -7.37
CA GLU A 11 -10.70 -14.35 -5.96
C GLU A 11 -9.34 -13.70 -5.74
N PHE A 12 -8.37 -13.98 -6.60
CA PHE A 12 -7.07 -13.31 -6.57
C PHE A 12 -7.20 -11.80 -6.77
N HIS A 13 -7.96 -11.38 -7.78
CA HIS A 13 -8.19 -9.96 -8.06
C HIS A 13 -8.85 -9.24 -6.87
N ARG A 14 -9.83 -9.90 -6.24
CA ARG A 14 -10.48 -9.38 -5.02
C ARG A 14 -9.50 -9.24 -3.86
N ARG A 15 -8.58 -10.20 -3.68
CA ARG A 15 -7.55 -10.14 -2.62
C ARG A 15 -6.56 -9.01 -2.85
N ILE A 16 -6.12 -8.79 -4.10
CA ILE A 16 -5.28 -7.63 -4.44
C ILE A 16 -6.02 -6.32 -4.15
N LEU A 17 -7.27 -6.18 -4.62
CA LEU A 17 -8.04 -4.97 -4.37
C LEU A 17 -8.22 -4.69 -2.87
N MET A 18 -8.47 -5.72 -2.06
CA MET A 18 -8.55 -5.56 -0.60
C MET A 18 -7.22 -5.12 0.02
N LEU A 19 -6.09 -5.64 -0.48
CA LEU A 19 -4.76 -5.21 -0.05
C LEU A 19 -4.46 -3.77 -0.47
N GLU A 20 -4.81 -3.37 -1.69
CA GLU A 20 -4.60 -1.99 -2.14
C GLU A 20 -5.43 -0.99 -1.33
N VAL A 21 -6.69 -1.33 -1.06
CA VAL A 21 -7.59 -0.50 -0.23
C VAL A 21 -7.05 -0.35 1.19
N SER A 22 -6.51 -1.41 1.79
CA SER A 22 -5.90 -1.31 3.12
C SER A 22 -4.56 -0.55 3.11
N GLY A 23 -3.93 -0.37 1.96
CA GLY A 23 -2.73 0.44 1.77
C GLY A 23 -2.99 1.94 1.66
N ILE A 24 -4.20 2.36 1.29
CA ILE A 24 -4.59 3.77 1.10
C ILE A 24 -4.15 4.66 2.28
N PRO A 25 -4.40 4.32 3.55
CA PRO A 25 -3.97 5.14 4.67
C PRO A 25 -2.45 5.33 4.71
N GLY A 26 -1.68 4.28 4.41
CA GLY A 26 -0.22 4.36 4.34
C GLY A 26 0.24 5.31 3.24
N TYR A 27 -0.33 5.22 2.04
CA TYR A 27 0.02 6.11 0.93
C TYR A 27 -0.33 7.57 1.22
N LEU A 28 -1.48 7.82 1.85
CA LEU A 28 -1.88 9.16 2.26
C LEU A 28 -0.92 9.75 3.31
N LEU A 29 -0.53 8.95 4.31
CA LEU A 29 0.44 9.38 5.32
C LEU A 29 1.80 9.68 4.70
N VAL A 30 2.30 8.83 3.80
CA VAL A 30 3.56 9.12 3.08
C VAL A 30 3.44 10.40 2.26
N GLY A 31 2.34 10.58 1.52
CA GLY A 31 2.11 11.78 0.73
C GLY A 31 2.07 13.06 1.57
N LEU A 32 1.32 13.04 2.68
CA LEU A 32 1.23 14.17 3.62
C LEU A 32 2.56 14.43 4.32
N GLY A 33 3.30 13.39 4.69
CA GLY A 33 4.62 13.50 5.29
C GLY A 33 5.64 14.07 4.31
N LEU A 34 5.63 13.65 3.04
CA LEU A 34 6.51 14.22 2.01
C LEU A 34 6.15 15.68 1.74
N PHE A 35 4.86 16.01 1.66
CA PHE A 35 4.40 17.38 1.57
C PHE A 35 4.92 18.21 2.74
N GLY A 36 4.72 17.74 3.98
CA GLY A 36 5.19 18.40 5.19
C GLY A 36 6.72 18.60 5.24
N TYR A 37 7.48 17.71 4.62
CA TYR A 37 8.94 17.75 4.60
C TYR A 37 9.53 18.69 3.54
N PHE A 38 8.85 18.86 2.39
CA PHE A 38 9.37 19.61 1.25
C PHE A 38 8.71 20.98 1.04
N ASP A 39 7.55 21.25 1.64
CA ASP A 39 6.86 22.53 1.50
C ASP A 39 7.49 23.61 2.41
N ASP A 40 7.49 24.87 1.94
CA ASP A 40 8.01 26.03 2.69
C ASP A 40 7.04 26.51 3.79
N ASN A 41 5.75 26.18 3.67
CA ASN A 41 4.70 26.49 4.65
C ASN A 41 3.71 25.31 4.84
N PRO A 42 4.20 24.17 5.37
CA PRO A 42 3.39 22.96 5.48
C PRO A 42 2.23 23.10 6.49
N GLY A 43 2.35 24.02 7.44
CA GLY A 43 1.30 24.38 8.40
C GLY A 43 0.04 24.98 7.76
N ALA A 44 0.12 25.48 6.52
CA ALA A 44 -1.04 26.01 5.80
C ALA A 44 -2.10 24.92 5.46
N LEU A 45 -1.66 23.67 5.30
CA LEU A 45 -2.53 22.55 4.95
C LEU A 45 -3.09 21.86 6.20
N HIS A 46 -2.24 21.65 7.21
CA HIS A 46 -2.65 21.18 8.53
C HIS A 46 -1.61 21.56 9.61
N PRO A 47 -2.00 22.04 10.80
CA PRO A 47 -1.05 22.45 11.84
C PRO A 47 -0.03 21.37 12.24
N LEU A 48 -0.43 20.08 12.22
CA LEU A 48 0.47 18.95 12.50
C LEU A 48 1.63 18.83 11.50
N LEU A 49 1.48 19.32 10.27
CA LEU A 49 2.55 19.28 9.26
C LEU A 49 3.56 20.43 9.45
N GLY A 50 3.23 21.43 10.26
CA GLY A 50 4.18 22.48 10.65
C GLY A 50 5.20 22.05 11.70
N ASP A 51 5.00 20.88 12.34
CA ASP A 51 5.95 20.33 13.31
C ASP A 51 6.81 19.24 12.66
N ALA A 52 8.12 19.48 12.57
CA ALA A 52 9.07 18.57 11.97
C ALA A 52 9.10 17.17 12.62
N ASN A 53 8.86 17.06 13.92
CA ASN A 53 8.78 15.77 14.61
C ASN A 53 7.53 15.01 14.17
N MET A 54 6.40 15.71 14.03
CA MET A 54 5.16 15.09 13.57
C MET A 54 5.25 14.64 12.11
N VAL A 55 5.88 15.45 11.24
CA VAL A 55 6.17 15.05 9.85
C VAL A 55 7.03 13.78 9.80
N ALA A 56 8.08 13.70 10.63
CA ALA A 56 8.92 12.51 10.71
C ALA A 56 8.13 11.26 11.18
N VAL A 57 7.25 11.41 12.17
CA VAL A 57 6.38 10.32 12.64
C VAL A 57 5.39 9.88 11.56
N ILE A 58 4.76 10.83 10.86
CA ILE A 58 3.84 10.56 9.75
C ILE A 58 4.54 9.78 8.64
N LEU A 59 5.76 10.20 8.26
CA LEU A 59 6.59 9.51 7.28
C LEU A 59 6.99 8.10 7.75
N ALA A 60 7.40 7.95 9.01
CA ALA A 60 7.80 6.66 9.56
C ALA A 60 6.63 5.67 9.57
N VAL A 61 5.46 6.09 10.07
CA VAL A 61 4.25 5.24 10.13
C VAL A 61 3.73 4.93 8.74
N GLY A 62 3.58 5.94 7.88
CA GLY A 62 3.14 5.77 6.51
C GLY A 62 4.08 4.86 5.71
N GLY A 63 5.39 5.10 5.83
CA GLY A 63 6.42 4.31 5.17
C GLY A 63 6.43 2.85 5.63
N ALA A 64 6.28 2.59 6.94
CA ALA A 64 6.17 1.24 7.46
C ALA A 64 4.93 0.51 6.91
N LEU A 65 3.76 1.15 6.88
CA LEU A 65 2.55 0.58 6.30
C LEU A 65 2.69 0.30 4.81
N MET A 66 3.32 1.21 4.07
CA MET A 66 3.61 1.04 2.64
C MET A 66 4.53 -0.16 2.39
N LEU A 67 5.60 -0.32 3.16
CA LEU A 67 6.52 -1.46 3.04
C LEU A 67 5.85 -2.79 3.39
N ILE A 68 4.99 -2.81 4.42
CA ILE A 68 4.20 -4.00 4.77
C ILE A 68 3.27 -4.38 3.61
N ASN A 69 2.56 -3.39 3.06
CA ASN A 69 1.63 -3.63 1.94
C ASN A 69 2.37 -4.17 0.72
N LEU A 70 3.50 -3.54 0.36
CA LEU A 70 4.37 -3.98 -0.74
C LEU A 70 4.81 -5.44 -0.54
N GLY A 71 5.28 -5.79 0.66
CA GLY A 71 5.68 -7.17 0.98
C GLY A 71 4.54 -8.18 0.83
N LEU A 72 3.32 -7.83 1.25
CA LEU A 72 2.13 -8.69 1.13
C LEU A 72 1.72 -8.87 -0.34
N VAL A 73 1.69 -7.78 -1.12
CA VAL A 73 1.34 -7.82 -2.55
C VAL A 73 2.37 -8.64 -3.32
N THR A 74 3.67 -8.42 -3.10
CA THR A 74 4.72 -9.21 -3.77
C THR A 74 4.62 -10.70 -3.44
N ARG A 75 4.37 -11.07 -2.17
CA ARG A 75 4.14 -12.47 -1.79
C ARG A 75 2.94 -13.07 -2.52
N LEU A 76 1.82 -12.34 -2.59
CA LEU A 76 0.61 -12.79 -3.27
C LEU A 76 0.85 -13.03 -4.77
N ILE A 77 1.59 -12.13 -5.43
CA ILE A 77 1.97 -12.25 -6.84
C ILE A 77 2.87 -13.48 -7.07
N ILE A 78 3.89 -13.67 -6.22
CA ILE A 78 4.80 -14.83 -6.29
C ILE A 78 4.02 -16.13 -6.10
N GLU A 79 3.12 -16.19 -5.11
CA GLU A 79 2.28 -17.38 -4.87
C GLU A 79 1.39 -17.72 -6.06
N ARG A 80 0.78 -16.71 -6.70
CA ARG A 80 -0.01 -16.93 -7.93
C ARG A 80 0.87 -17.48 -9.05
N GLY A 81 2.05 -16.90 -9.27
CA GLY A 81 3.00 -17.37 -10.27
C GLY A 81 3.42 -18.83 -10.04
N ARG A 82 3.68 -19.21 -8.79
CA ARG A 82 4.00 -20.60 -8.42
C ARG A 82 2.83 -21.56 -8.68
N ARG A 83 1.60 -21.16 -8.32
CA ARG A 83 0.40 -22.00 -8.53
C ARG A 83 0.05 -22.18 -10.01
N GLN A 84 0.24 -21.15 -10.83
CA GLN A 84 0.04 -21.26 -12.28
C GLN A 84 1.05 -22.21 -12.93
N ARG A 85 2.31 -22.23 -12.45
CA ARG A 85 3.35 -23.15 -12.95
C ARG A 85 3.20 -24.61 -12.47
N ALA A 86 2.57 -24.83 -11.31
CA ALA A 86 2.34 -26.17 -10.77
C ALA A 86 1.05 -26.83 -11.29
N GLY A 87 0.16 -26.05 -11.91
CA GLY A 87 -1.10 -26.53 -12.51
C GLY A 87 -1.11 -26.50 -14.05
N ALA A 88 0.03 -26.20 -14.68
CA ALA A 88 0.28 -26.31 -16.12
C ALA A 88 1.16 -27.54 -16.38
#